data_AF-A0A9P7DBH8-F1
#
_entry.id   AF-A0A9P7DBH8-F1
#
_cell.length_a   1.000
_cell.length_b   1.000
_cell.length_c   1.000
_cell.angle_alpha   90.00
_cell.angle_beta   90.00
_cell.angle_gamma   90.00
#
_symmetry.space_group_name_H-M   'P 1'
#
loop_
_entity.id
_entity.type
_entity.pdbx_description
1 polymer ?
#
loop_
_entity_poly.entity_id
_entity_poly.type
_entity_poly.pdbx_seq_one_letter_code
_entity_poly.pdbx_strand_id
1 'polypeptide(L)'
;MEELQPSHSDTSVSMMGLSMSRSGGTSSSALKRGPPSSFEGLEDETSKKRFKEDLGNEPDIEKSVAKPYYEALAEDLAQELQCGCCTELVYRPVVVSPCQHFFCGSCCVLWIRNGGTNCPACRGVSTIVTPSRPLQSIVDILLRADPSRERAERERIQADEVYKAGCSMRIPTPREASPEPNLNQNADYVRPCPHCAPDNAFGWRCPQPVIDYGVDPERAWHLDDGNPPGHAFCGNCENLLALRAPSTTKCDLCQVSFCGVGVPGRCLAAPLLSQHPHNMSDLGDLIQSSEVYGCFDHNTVEVDIMLDYLTAQEISPRHIYREVASHILSQPNGFRPLIELDLFVDIHSVTAGIDENPDAPRNRICRQCATEVMLWGIKDWWIRERQKGFLQETVTRRPDCKEGTSCSRQKDLGEWIVVWRNMFKVHSTLATAHAREYNHIIAPRFSGDSVFSTDASMTGTQGSPPVFAAITADAARQLEPEMAESRGNATVTDLPTNSFLIDGL
;
A
#
# COMPACT_ATOMS: atom_id res chain seq x y z
N MET A 1 -40.97 -56.46 -33.59
CA MET A 1 -39.92 -55.83 -34.41
C MET A 1 -39.05 -55.04 -33.44
N GLU A 2 -38.35 -55.78 -32.56
CA GLU A 2 -36.88 -56.02 -32.61
C GLU A 2 -36.13 -54.72 -32.28
N GLU A 3 -35.86 -54.38 -31.01
CA GLU A 3 -34.85 -54.94 -30.08
C GLU A 3 -33.50 -55.28 -30.72
N LEU A 4 -32.44 -54.54 -30.35
CA LEU A 4 -31.05 -55.00 -30.32
C LEU A 4 -30.12 -53.99 -29.58
N GLN A 5 -29.73 -54.36 -28.36
CA GLN A 5 -28.39 -54.15 -27.79
C GLN A 5 -27.63 -55.49 -27.89
N PRO A 6 -26.36 -55.63 -27.45
CA PRO A 6 -25.15 -54.82 -27.63
C PRO A 6 -24.00 -55.68 -28.22
N SER A 7 -22.81 -55.12 -28.46
CA SER A 7 -21.61 -55.94 -28.71
C SER A 7 -20.43 -55.51 -27.84
N HIS A 8 -19.99 -56.46 -27.01
CA HIS A 8 -18.70 -56.49 -26.34
C HIS A 8 -17.64 -56.98 -27.33
N SER A 9 -16.41 -56.46 -27.22
CA SER A 9 -15.22 -57.25 -27.56
C SER A 9 -14.10 -56.93 -26.57
N ASP A 10 -13.78 -57.96 -25.79
CA ASP A 10 -12.56 -58.09 -25.00
C ASP A 10 -11.35 -58.21 -25.93
N THR A 11 -10.25 -57.56 -25.57
CA THR A 11 -8.91 -58.08 -25.85
C THR A 11 -7.97 -57.70 -24.71
N SER A 12 -7.65 -58.70 -23.90
CA SER A 12 -6.57 -58.73 -22.92
C SER A 12 -5.20 -59.03 -23.57
N VAL A 13 -4.13 -58.86 -22.78
CA VAL A 13 -2.68 -59.15 -23.02
C VAL A 13 -1.92 -57.86 -23.44
N SER A 14 -0.98 -57.30 -22.68
CA SER A 14 0.08 -57.95 -21.91
C SER A 14 0.59 -57.09 -20.74
N MET A 15 0.91 -57.76 -19.63
CA MET A 15 1.73 -57.25 -18.53
C MET A 15 3.16 -56.96 -18.99
N MET A 16 3.71 -55.82 -18.60
CA MET A 16 5.13 -55.70 -18.25
C MET A 16 5.22 -54.97 -16.91
N GLY A 17 5.40 -55.76 -15.86
CA GLY A 17 5.96 -55.24 -14.61
C GLY A 17 7.45 -55.03 -14.78
N LEU A 18 7.96 -53.93 -14.24
CA LEU A 18 9.33 -53.84 -13.80
C LEU A 18 9.36 -53.35 -12.37
N SER A 19 9.74 -54.29 -11.52
CA SER A 19 10.04 -54.18 -10.12
C SER A 19 11.28 -53.34 -9.85
N MET A 20 11.23 -52.69 -8.68
CA MET A 20 12.32 -52.33 -7.78
C MET A 20 13.76 -52.73 -8.16
N SER A 21 14.68 -51.77 -8.01
CA SER A 21 16.05 -52.05 -7.61
C SER A 21 16.51 -50.99 -6.61
N ARG A 22 16.75 -51.47 -5.38
CA ARG A 22 17.40 -50.79 -4.26
C ARG A 22 18.91 -50.72 -4.46
N SER A 23 19.52 -49.77 -3.74
CA SER A 23 20.89 -49.67 -3.17
C SER A 23 21.63 -48.45 -3.72
N GLY A 24 22.22 -47.54 -2.95
CA GLY A 24 22.50 -47.28 -1.53
C GLY A 24 23.39 -46.01 -1.56
N GLY A 25 23.49 -45.10 -0.60
CA GLY A 25 23.29 -45.09 0.84
C GLY A 25 24.54 -44.42 1.43
N THR A 26 24.46 -43.16 1.87
CA THR A 26 25.37 -42.58 2.87
C THR A 26 24.63 -41.55 3.71
N SER A 27 24.73 -41.77 5.01
CA SER A 27 23.96 -41.24 6.12
C SER A 27 24.52 -39.92 6.65
N SER A 28 23.66 -39.04 7.18
CA SER A 28 23.93 -38.37 8.46
C SER A 28 22.64 -37.85 9.09
N SER A 29 22.62 -37.94 10.41
CA SER A 29 21.48 -38.07 11.32
C SER A 29 20.95 -36.74 11.85
N ALA A 30 19.62 -36.55 11.82
CA ALA A 30 18.92 -35.50 12.54
C ALA A 30 18.57 -35.96 13.97
N LEU A 31 19.09 -35.28 14.99
CA LEU A 31 18.76 -35.50 16.40
C LEU A 31 17.60 -34.57 16.82
N LYS A 32 16.45 -35.15 17.15
CA LYS A 32 15.37 -34.52 17.93
C LYS A 32 15.67 -34.69 19.42
N ARG A 33 15.67 -33.61 20.21
CA ARG A 33 15.67 -33.68 21.69
C ARG A 33 14.26 -33.43 22.23
N GLY A 34 13.85 -34.27 23.19
CA GLY A 34 12.61 -34.13 23.97
C GLY A 34 12.77 -33.18 25.17
N PRO A 35 11.69 -32.92 25.92
CA PRO A 35 11.65 -31.89 26.96
C PRO A 35 12.30 -32.35 28.28
N PRO A 36 12.77 -31.43 29.16
CA PRO A 36 13.35 -31.80 30.44
C PRO A 36 12.28 -32.11 31.50
N SER A 37 12.61 -33.05 32.39
CA SER A 37 11.79 -33.52 33.50
C SER A 37 11.82 -32.58 34.69
N SER A 38 10.67 -32.50 35.36
CA SER A 38 10.38 -31.73 36.56
C SER A 38 11.14 -32.21 37.81
N PHE A 39 11.34 -31.23 38.69
CA PHE A 39 11.76 -31.23 40.08
C PHE A 39 10.93 -32.18 40.98
N GLU A 40 11.60 -33.03 41.78
CA GLU A 40 11.04 -33.68 42.98
C GLU A 40 12.17 -34.14 43.93
N GLY A 41 12.00 -33.87 45.24
CA GLY A 41 12.56 -34.68 46.33
C GLY A 41 13.49 -33.97 47.33
N LEU A 42 12.94 -33.53 48.46
CA LEU A 42 13.65 -32.97 49.62
C LEU A 42 13.10 -33.62 50.90
N GLU A 43 13.85 -34.51 51.54
CA GLU A 43 13.66 -35.03 52.92
C GLU A 43 14.98 -35.72 53.37
N ASP A 44 15.38 -35.90 54.62
CA ASP A 44 15.39 -35.12 55.87
C ASP A 44 16.35 -35.89 56.83
N GLU A 45 16.95 -35.15 57.77
CA GLU A 45 17.50 -35.55 59.10
C GLU A 45 18.29 -36.87 59.32
N THR A 46 19.45 -36.75 59.99
CA THR A 46 19.53 -37.09 61.43
C THR A 46 20.91 -36.85 62.06
N SER A 47 20.87 -36.09 63.15
CA SER A 47 21.95 -35.81 64.10
C SER A 47 22.51 -37.02 64.86
N LYS A 48 23.81 -37.01 65.23
CA LYS A 48 24.34 -37.36 66.58
C LYS A 48 25.90 -37.30 66.73
N LYS A 49 26.35 -36.43 67.67
CA LYS A 49 27.37 -36.62 68.76
C LYS A 49 28.86 -36.77 68.36
N ARG A 50 29.90 -36.16 68.99
CA ARG A 50 30.11 -35.50 70.29
C ARG A 50 31.50 -34.76 70.30
N PHE A 51 31.55 -33.55 70.88
CA PHE A 51 32.66 -32.83 71.57
C PHE A 51 34.13 -32.92 71.10
N LYS A 52 34.77 -31.75 70.92
CA LYS A 52 35.75 -31.16 71.87
C LYS A 52 36.25 -29.79 71.36
N GLU A 53 36.23 -28.78 72.21
CA GLU A 53 36.79 -27.44 71.95
C GLU A 53 38.31 -27.50 71.76
N ASP A 54 38.84 -26.78 70.76
CA ASP A 54 40.14 -26.13 70.89
C ASP A 54 40.22 -24.88 70.00
N LEU A 55 40.82 -23.84 70.57
CA LEU A 55 40.89 -22.48 70.04
C LEU A 55 41.99 -22.37 68.98
N GLY A 56 41.70 -21.66 67.87
CA GLY A 56 42.73 -20.93 67.12
C GLY A 56 42.74 -21.15 65.61
N ASN A 57 42.77 -20.01 64.92
CA ASN A 57 43.04 -19.81 63.49
C ASN A 57 41.94 -20.20 62.49
N GLU A 58 41.16 -19.19 62.10
CA GLU A 58 40.60 -19.03 60.76
C GLU A 58 41.71 -19.18 59.69
N PRO A 59 41.45 -19.93 58.62
CA PRO A 59 41.95 -19.57 57.31
C PRO A 59 40.78 -19.36 56.34
N ASP A 60 40.79 -18.19 55.72
CA ASP A 60 40.00 -17.78 54.56
C ASP A 60 39.94 -18.86 53.46
N ILE A 61 38.89 -19.69 53.45
CA ILE A 61 38.58 -20.61 52.34
C ILE A 61 37.11 -20.44 51.93
N GLU A 62 36.70 -19.24 51.52
CA GLU A 62 35.39 -19.05 50.84
C GLU A 62 35.44 -18.20 49.56
N LYS A 63 36.60 -17.65 49.16
CA LYS A 63 36.65 -16.69 48.02
C LYS A 63 37.07 -17.26 46.66
N SER A 64 37.51 -18.53 46.56
CA SER A 64 38.08 -19.05 45.30
C SER A 64 37.14 -19.89 44.44
N VAL A 65 36.03 -20.41 44.98
CA VAL A 65 35.10 -21.30 44.24
C VAL A 65 33.99 -20.52 43.51
N ALA A 66 33.57 -19.37 44.03
CA ALA A 66 32.46 -18.60 43.45
C ALA A 66 32.82 -17.95 42.10
N LYS A 67 34.04 -17.41 41.97
CA LYS A 67 34.48 -16.68 40.77
C LYS A 67 34.42 -17.49 39.47
N PRO A 68 34.93 -18.73 39.38
CA PRO A 68 34.86 -19.52 38.15
C PRO A 68 33.42 -19.89 37.75
N TYR A 69 32.50 -20.03 38.71
CA TYR A 69 31.10 -20.35 38.44
C TYR A 69 30.34 -19.16 37.82
N TYR A 70 30.57 -17.94 38.32
CA TYR A 70 29.96 -16.73 37.74
C TYR A 70 30.45 -16.43 36.33
N GLU A 71 31.75 -16.62 36.06
CA GLU A 71 32.33 -16.45 34.72
C GLU A 71 31.74 -17.47 33.72
N ALA A 72 31.60 -18.73 34.13
CA ALA A 72 30.96 -19.76 33.29
C ALA A 72 29.49 -19.44 33.00
N LEU A 73 28.72 -19.02 34.01
CA LEU A 73 27.32 -18.63 33.84
C LEU A 73 27.15 -17.42 32.91
N ALA A 74 28.04 -16.42 33.01
CA ALA A 74 28.01 -15.26 32.13
C ALA A 74 28.33 -15.63 30.68
N GLU A 75 29.23 -16.57 30.46
CA GLU A 75 29.53 -17.11 29.12
C GLU A 75 28.34 -17.87 28.54
N ASP A 76 27.75 -18.79 29.31
CA ASP A 76 26.57 -19.56 28.88
C ASP A 76 25.40 -18.63 28.54
N LEU A 77 25.17 -17.60 29.36
CA LEU A 77 24.12 -16.61 29.11
C LEU A 77 24.41 -15.76 27.87
N ALA A 78 25.67 -15.35 27.67
CA ALA A 78 26.07 -14.62 26.47
C ALA A 78 25.84 -15.45 25.21
N GLN A 79 26.15 -16.74 25.26
CA GLN A 79 25.95 -17.69 24.16
C GLN A 79 24.46 -17.88 23.83
N GLU A 80 23.61 -18.03 24.83
CA GLU A 80 22.16 -18.16 24.65
C GLU A 80 21.49 -16.86 24.19
N LEU A 81 22.12 -15.70 24.38
CA LEU A 81 21.62 -14.38 23.93
C LEU A 81 22.21 -13.93 22.59
N GLN A 82 22.89 -14.80 21.86
CA GLN A 82 23.39 -14.47 20.52
C GLN A 82 22.24 -14.32 19.52
N CYS A 83 22.32 -13.28 18.70
CA CYS A 83 21.36 -13.07 17.63
C CYS A 83 21.55 -14.13 16.53
N GLY A 84 20.49 -14.87 16.19
CA GLY A 84 20.56 -15.89 15.13
C GLY A 84 20.87 -15.38 13.71
N CYS A 85 20.91 -14.06 13.49
CA CYS A 85 21.29 -13.48 12.20
C CYS A 85 22.76 -13.03 12.14
N CYS A 86 23.26 -12.37 13.18
CA CYS A 86 24.60 -11.78 13.19
C CYS A 86 25.56 -12.46 14.15
N THR A 87 25.12 -13.50 14.87
CA THR A 87 25.88 -14.33 15.84
C THR A 87 26.51 -13.60 17.02
N GLU A 88 26.43 -12.27 17.06
CA GLU A 88 26.84 -11.43 18.19
C GLU A 88 25.75 -11.32 19.27
N LEU A 89 26.14 -10.97 20.50
CA LEU A 89 25.23 -10.72 21.64
C LEU A 89 24.10 -9.77 21.25
N VAL A 90 22.85 -10.17 21.36
CA VAL A 90 21.71 -9.44 20.79
C VAL A 90 21.63 -7.98 21.26
N TYR A 91 21.39 -7.06 20.31
CA TYR A 91 21.26 -5.63 20.58
C TYR A 91 19.87 -5.14 20.14
N ARG A 92 19.14 -4.49 21.07
CA ARG A 92 17.72 -4.14 20.93
C ARG A 92 16.88 -5.34 20.49
N PRO A 93 16.73 -6.37 21.35
CA PRO A 93 16.14 -7.64 20.98
C PRO A 93 14.67 -7.48 20.60
N VAL A 94 14.31 -8.14 19.51
CA VAL A 94 12.94 -8.30 19.03
C VAL A 94 12.61 -9.78 18.92
N VAL A 95 11.33 -10.13 19.07
CA VAL A 95 10.81 -11.49 19.00
C VAL A 95 9.86 -11.62 17.83
N VAL A 96 10.00 -12.69 17.07
CA VAL A 96 9.18 -13.00 15.89
C VAL A 96 7.98 -13.85 16.30
N SER A 97 6.76 -13.42 15.98
CA SER A 97 5.53 -14.17 16.26
C SER A 97 5.07 -14.95 15.02
N PRO A 98 4.59 -16.21 15.18
CA PRO A 98 4.30 -16.93 16.42
C PRO A 98 5.45 -17.82 16.95
N CYS A 99 6.56 -17.95 16.21
CA CYS A 99 7.62 -18.92 16.52
C CYS A 99 8.51 -18.55 17.72
N GLN A 100 8.43 -17.31 18.22
CA GLN A 100 9.16 -16.77 19.37
C GLN A 100 10.70 -16.75 19.26
N HIS A 101 11.28 -16.94 18.07
CA HIS A 101 12.71 -16.69 17.87
C HIS A 101 13.04 -15.20 18.02
N PHE A 102 14.21 -14.88 18.56
CA PHE A 102 14.64 -13.50 18.80
C PHE A 102 15.88 -13.12 18.01
N PHE A 103 16.00 -11.84 17.70
CA PHE A 103 17.11 -11.26 16.93
C PHE A 103 17.35 -9.81 17.34
N CYS A 104 18.42 -9.18 16.81
CA CYS A 104 18.54 -7.73 16.86
C CYS A 104 17.43 -7.09 16.01
N GLY A 105 16.84 -5.99 16.47
CA GLY A 105 15.84 -5.26 15.70
C GLY A 105 16.36 -4.84 14.31
N SER A 106 17.62 -4.39 14.23
CA SER A 106 18.28 -4.04 12.96
C SER A 106 18.42 -5.23 12.02
N CYS A 107 18.76 -6.41 12.52
CA CYS A 107 18.86 -7.63 11.71
C CYS A 107 17.50 -8.02 11.12
N CYS A 108 16.41 -7.91 11.88
CA CYS A 108 15.06 -8.16 11.36
C CYS A 108 14.65 -7.13 10.30
N VAL A 109 14.97 -5.84 10.50
CA VAL A 109 14.75 -4.78 9.49
C VAL A 109 15.47 -5.10 8.19
N LEU A 110 16.76 -5.45 8.26
CA LEU A 110 17.55 -5.77 7.07
C LEU A 110 17.01 -7.02 6.36
N TRP A 111 16.63 -8.05 7.11
CA TRP A 111 16.01 -9.25 6.56
C TRP A 111 14.76 -8.93 5.75
N ILE A 112 13.84 -8.14 6.33
CA ILE A 112 12.59 -7.75 5.66
C ILE A 112 12.88 -6.85 4.44
N ARG A 113 13.79 -5.87 4.57
CA ARG A 113 14.19 -5.00 3.45
C ARG A 113 14.80 -5.78 2.28
N ASN A 114 15.49 -6.88 2.57
CA ASN A 114 16.09 -7.77 1.57
C ASN A 114 15.10 -8.84 1.04
N GLY A 115 13.79 -8.68 1.28
CA GLY A 115 12.76 -9.57 0.74
C GLY A 115 12.42 -10.77 1.62
N GLY A 116 12.87 -10.79 2.87
CA GLY A 116 12.52 -11.82 3.85
C GLY A 116 11.03 -11.78 4.23
N THR A 117 10.34 -12.92 4.07
CA THR A 117 8.89 -13.06 4.32
C THR A 117 8.56 -14.09 5.41
N ASN A 118 9.57 -14.54 6.16
CA ASN A 118 9.46 -15.54 7.21
C ASN A 118 10.50 -15.30 8.32
N CYS A 119 10.48 -16.11 9.38
CA CYS A 119 11.47 -16.04 10.45
C CYS A 119 12.89 -16.42 9.94
N PRO A 120 13.94 -15.62 10.22
CA PRO A 120 15.31 -15.96 9.82
C PRO A 120 15.83 -17.30 10.35
N ALA A 121 15.38 -17.73 11.53
CA ALA A 121 15.84 -18.97 12.16
C ALA A 121 15.07 -20.20 11.65
N CYS A 122 13.74 -20.23 11.81
CA CYS A 122 12.95 -21.43 11.50
C CYS A 122 12.31 -21.41 10.11
N ARG A 123 12.35 -20.29 9.38
CA ARG A 123 11.66 -20.07 8.10
C ARG A 123 10.15 -20.31 8.14
N GLY A 124 9.57 -20.44 9.34
CA GLY A 124 8.14 -20.60 9.54
C GLY A 124 7.35 -19.33 9.23
N VAL A 125 6.06 -19.51 8.94
CA VAL A 125 5.12 -18.41 8.72
C VAL A 125 5.15 -17.47 9.91
N SER A 126 5.45 -16.21 9.66
CA SER A 126 5.65 -15.20 10.70
C SER A 126 4.96 -13.90 10.25
N THR A 127 4.30 -13.22 11.17
CA THR A 127 3.41 -12.09 10.83
C THR A 127 3.93 -10.77 11.38
N ILE A 128 4.47 -10.79 12.60
CA ILE A 128 4.88 -9.59 13.31
C ILE A 128 6.13 -9.84 14.13
N VAL A 129 6.93 -8.79 14.28
CA VAL A 129 8.13 -8.73 15.09
C VAL A 129 7.95 -7.61 16.11
N THR A 130 8.11 -7.94 17.39
CA THR A 130 7.87 -7.03 18.52
C THR A 130 9.10 -6.89 19.40
N PRO A 131 9.37 -5.71 19.97
CA PRO A 131 10.48 -5.53 20.91
C PRO A 131 10.25 -6.34 22.20
N SER A 132 11.31 -6.94 22.74
CA SER A 132 11.25 -7.75 23.95
C SER A 132 11.95 -7.08 25.12
N ARG A 133 11.16 -6.49 26.03
CA ARG A 133 11.68 -5.92 27.28
C ARG A 133 12.34 -6.95 28.21
N PRO A 134 11.82 -8.18 28.36
CA PRO A 134 12.49 -9.19 29.17
C PRO A 134 13.89 -9.52 28.66
N LEU A 135 14.06 -9.76 27.35
CA LEU A 135 15.37 -10.03 26.76
C LEU A 135 16.32 -8.83 26.91
N GLN A 136 15.83 -7.61 26.69
CA GLN A 136 16.65 -6.40 26.90
C GLN A 136 17.14 -6.31 28.35
N SER A 137 16.27 -6.59 29.32
CA SER A 137 16.62 -6.53 30.75
C SER A 137 17.72 -7.54 31.11
N ILE A 138 17.68 -8.73 30.51
CA ILE A 138 18.71 -9.76 30.73
C ILE A 138 20.05 -9.34 30.11
N VAL A 139 20.02 -8.80 28.89
CA VAL A 139 21.22 -8.24 28.24
C VAL A 139 21.82 -7.11 29.09
N ASP A 140 21.00 -6.21 29.63
CA ASP A 140 21.46 -5.11 30.47
C ASP A 140 22.05 -5.59 31.81
N ILE A 141 21.54 -6.69 32.38
CA ILE A 141 22.13 -7.33 33.56
C ILE A 141 23.49 -7.91 33.22
N LEU A 142 23.61 -8.64 32.10
CA LEU A 142 24.86 -9.24 31.66
C LEU A 142 25.93 -8.18 31.40
N LEU A 143 25.60 -7.10 30.68
CA LEU A 143 26.55 -6.02 30.37
C LEU A 143 26.97 -5.23 31.61
N ARG A 144 26.10 -5.11 32.63
CA ARG A 144 26.52 -4.51 33.91
C ARG A 144 27.48 -5.39 34.68
N ALA A 145 27.35 -6.72 34.58
CA ALA A 145 28.25 -7.66 35.23
C ALA A 145 29.59 -7.80 34.48
N ASP A 146 29.54 -7.79 33.14
CA ASP A 146 30.71 -7.87 32.27
C ASP A 146 30.62 -6.87 31.11
N PRO A 147 31.10 -5.62 31.31
CA PRO A 147 31.09 -4.59 30.28
C PRO A 147 31.98 -4.90 29.06
N SER A 148 32.91 -5.86 29.16
CA SER A 148 33.81 -6.19 28.05
C SER A 148 33.08 -6.84 26.85
N ARG A 149 31.85 -7.32 27.08
CA ARG A 149 30.97 -7.92 26.06
C ARG A 149 30.11 -6.91 25.31
N GLU A 150 30.24 -5.62 25.62
CA GLU A 150 29.51 -4.58 24.90
C GLU A 150 29.96 -4.52 23.43
N ARG A 151 28.98 -4.43 22.51
CA ARG A 151 29.26 -4.26 21.09
C ARG A 151 30.03 -2.96 20.83
N ALA A 152 30.92 -2.98 19.84
CA ALA A 152 31.66 -1.80 19.43
C ALA A 152 30.71 -0.62 19.12
N GLU A 153 31.09 0.59 19.55
CA GLU A 153 30.27 1.80 19.38
C GLU A 153 29.75 1.98 17.94
N ARG A 154 30.63 1.80 16.95
CA ARG A 154 30.28 1.89 15.52
C ARG A 154 29.13 0.96 15.12
N GLU A 155 29.06 -0.24 15.70
CA GLU A 155 28.06 -1.26 15.36
C GLU A 155 26.72 -0.92 16.00
N ARG A 156 26.75 -0.33 17.20
CA ARG A 156 25.56 0.20 17.87
C ARG A 156 24.97 1.37 17.10
N ILE A 157 25.79 2.33 16.68
CA ILE A 157 25.34 3.47 15.85
C ILE A 157 24.70 2.97 14.55
N GLN A 158 25.36 2.05 13.83
CA GLN A 158 24.81 1.50 12.59
C GLN A 158 23.49 0.74 12.82
N ALA A 159 23.38 -0.03 13.90
CA ALA A 159 22.15 -0.72 14.24
C ALA A 159 21.01 0.27 14.56
N ASP A 160 21.32 1.38 15.20
CA ASP A 160 20.38 2.44 15.58
C ASP A 160 19.82 3.21 14.39
N GLU A 161 20.65 3.45 13.36
CA GLU A 161 20.23 4.06 12.10
C GLU A 161 19.21 3.18 11.36
N VAL A 162 19.36 1.86 11.46
CA VAL A 162 18.48 0.88 10.80
C VAL A 162 17.20 0.64 11.61
N TYR A 163 17.30 0.55 12.94
CA TYR A 163 16.17 0.21 13.81
C TYR A 163 16.09 1.12 15.05
N LYS A 164 14.95 1.82 15.16
CA LYS A 164 14.59 2.62 16.33
C LYS A 164 14.02 1.72 17.44
N ALA A 165 14.57 1.83 18.64
CA ALA A 165 14.15 1.05 19.80
C ALA A 165 12.65 1.22 20.08
N GLY A 166 11.97 0.11 20.39
CA GLY A 166 10.54 0.11 20.74
C GLY A 166 9.57 0.04 19.55
N CYS A 167 10.05 0.11 18.31
CA CYS A 167 9.21 -0.06 17.13
C CYS A 167 8.89 -1.54 16.88
N SER A 168 7.62 -1.87 16.68
CA SER A 168 7.19 -3.15 16.10
C SER A 168 7.21 -3.09 14.57
N MET A 169 7.42 -4.22 13.91
CA MET A 169 7.43 -4.30 12.45
C MET A 169 6.68 -5.53 11.94
N ARG A 170 6.08 -5.42 10.75
CA ARG A 170 5.35 -6.51 10.12
C ARG A 170 6.25 -7.26 9.15
N ILE A 171 6.16 -8.59 9.14
CA ILE A 171 6.78 -9.43 8.12
C ILE A 171 5.80 -9.49 6.94
N PRO A 172 6.21 -9.10 5.73
CA PRO A 172 5.36 -9.23 4.55
C PRO A 172 4.97 -10.69 4.32
N THR A 173 3.73 -10.93 3.94
CA THR A 173 3.31 -12.28 3.51
C THR A 173 4.15 -12.70 2.30
N PRO A 174 4.57 -13.98 2.20
CA PRO A 174 5.19 -14.49 0.99
C PRO A 174 4.31 -14.13 -0.20
N ARG A 175 4.89 -13.42 -1.17
CA ARG A 175 4.22 -13.22 -2.46
C ARG A 175 3.93 -14.62 -2.97
N GLU A 176 2.67 -14.93 -3.25
CA GLU A 176 2.33 -16.16 -3.97
C GLU A 176 3.30 -16.25 -5.14
N ALA A 177 3.98 -17.40 -5.29
CA ALA A 177 4.83 -17.61 -6.45
C ALA A 177 3.96 -17.25 -7.65
N SER A 178 4.41 -16.29 -8.47
CA SER A 178 3.72 -15.99 -9.71
C SER A 178 3.46 -17.34 -10.36
N PRO A 179 2.19 -17.67 -10.71
CA PRO A 179 1.92 -18.89 -11.45
C PRO A 179 2.96 -18.97 -12.55
N GLU A 180 3.52 -20.17 -12.76
CA GLU A 180 4.54 -20.38 -13.79
C GLU A 180 4.11 -19.59 -15.01
N PRO A 181 4.96 -18.69 -15.55
CA PRO A 181 4.55 -17.88 -16.68
C PRO A 181 3.99 -18.87 -17.70
N ASN A 182 2.72 -18.72 -18.05
CA ASN A 182 2.13 -19.46 -19.15
C ASN A 182 2.88 -19.00 -20.39
N LEU A 183 4.05 -19.61 -20.64
CA LEU A 183 4.82 -19.47 -21.85
C LEU A 183 3.87 -19.94 -22.94
N ASN A 184 3.25 -18.97 -23.61
CA ASN A 184 2.20 -19.17 -24.57
C ASN A 184 2.61 -20.24 -25.58
N GLN A 185 1.77 -21.26 -25.73
CA GLN A 185 1.86 -22.21 -26.83
C GLN A 185 1.17 -21.72 -28.10
N ASN A 186 0.47 -20.57 -28.11
CA ASN A 186 0.14 -19.78 -29.30
C ASN A 186 -0.40 -18.40 -28.87
N ALA A 187 0.10 -17.32 -29.48
CA ALA A 187 -0.26 -15.94 -29.12
C ALA A 187 -1.49 -15.41 -29.88
N ASP A 188 -1.99 -16.15 -30.87
CA ASP A 188 -2.99 -15.66 -31.83
C ASP A 188 -4.44 -15.90 -31.39
N TYR A 189 -4.65 -16.68 -30.32
CA TYR A 189 -5.97 -17.07 -29.83
C TYR A 189 -6.27 -16.50 -28.44
N VAL A 190 -7.54 -16.15 -28.22
CA VAL A 190 -8.04 -15.65 -26.95
C VAL A 190 -8.10 -16.77 -25.92
N ARG A 191 -7.53 -16.53 -24.73
CA ARG A 191 -7.72 -17.42 -23.58
C ARG A 191 -9.07 -17.20 -22.90
N PRO A 192 -9.78 -18.25 -22.46
CA PRO A 192 -11.07 -18.11 -21.81
C PRO A 192 -10.99 -17.27 -20.53
N CYS A 193 -12.02 -16.49 -20.24
CA CYS A 193 -12.09 -15.77 -18.98
C CYS A 193 -12.37 -16.74 -17.79
N PRO A 194 -12.15 -16.31 -16.53
CA PRO A 194 -12.38 -17.15 -15.36
C PRO A 194 -13.82 -17.69 -15.19
N HIS A 195 -14.80 -17.11 -15.89
CA HIS A 195 -16.21 -17.52 -15.86
C HIS A 195 -16.61 -18.47 -17.00
N CYS A 196 -15.72 -18.76 -17.95
CA CYS A 196 -15.99 -19.69 -19.05
C CYS A 196 -15.94 -21.15 -18.60
N ALA A 197 -15.13 -21.47 -17.59
CA ALA A 197 -14.96 -22.85 -17.13
C ALA A 197 -16.27 -23.41 -16.54
N PRO A 198 -16.67 -24.63 -16.93
CA PRO A 198 -17.88 -25.28 -16.45
C PRO A 198 -17.75 -25.86 -15.03
N ASP A 199 -16.76 -25.48 -14.26
CA ASP A 199 -16.55 -25.83 -12.85
C ASP A 199 -15.98 -24.64 -12.07
N ASN A 200 -16.17 -23.41 -12.57
CA ASN A 200 -15.60 -22.23 -11.92
C ASN A 200 -16.15 -21.98 -10.50
N ALA A 201 -15.30 -21.38 -9.65
CA ALA A 201 -15.59 -21.11 -8.25
C ALA A 201 -16.49 -19.86 -8.01
N PHE A 202 -16.89 -19.13 -9.05
CA PHE A 202 -17.54 -17.82 -8.91
C PHE A 202 -19.07 -17.88 -8.88
N GLY A 203 -19.67 -19.06 -9.05
CA GLY A 203 -21.13 -19.24 -9.03
C GLY A 203 -21.88 -18.55 -10.18
N TRP A 204 -21.15 -18.01 -11.17
CA TRP A 204 -21.70 -17.38 -12.37
C TRP A 204 -20.92 -17.84 -13.60
N ARG A 205 -21.62 -18.00 -14.73
CA ARG A 205 -21.04 -18.52 -15.97
C ARG A 205 -21.35 -17.66 -17.17
N CYS A 206 -20.41 -17.61 -18.10
CA CYS A 206 -20.61 -17.00 -19.39
C CYS A 206 -21.78 -17.68 -20.12
N PRO A 207 -22.76 -16.92 -20.65
CA PRO A 207 -23.80 -17.50 -21.50
C PRO A 207 -23.24 -18.15 -22.77
N GLN A 208 -22.13 -17.60 -23.28
CA GLN A 208 -21.37 -18.14 -24.41
C GLN A 208 -19.90 -18.26 -23.98
N PRO A 209 -19.48 -19.40 -23.43
CA PRO A 209 -18.09 -19.61 -23.01
C PRO A 209 -17.12 -19.59 -24.20
N VAL A 210 -15.96 -18.97 -24.02
CA VAL A 210 -14.84 -19.07 -24.97
C VAL A 210 -14.11 -20.39 -24.71
N ILE A 211 -13.77 -21.10 -25.77
CA ILE A 211 -13.07 -22.38 -25.70
C ILE A 211 -11.56 -22.13 -25.80
N ASP A 212 -10.77 -22.78 -24.94
CA ASP A 212 -9.31 -22.67 -24.98
C ASP A 212 -8.75 -23.42 -26.20
N TYR A 213 -7.76 -22.83 -26.86
CA TYR A 213 -7.07 -23.45 -28.00
C TYR A 213 -6.51 -24.84 -27.69
N GLY A 214 -5.99 -25.06 -26.48
CA GLY A 214 -5.46 -26.35 -26.06
C GLY A 214 -6.54 -27.43 -25.88
N VAL A 215 -7.81 -27.04 -25.77
CA VAL A 215 -8.96 -27.97 -25.65
C VAL A 215 -9.54 -28.28 -27.03
N ASP A 216 -9.78 -27.26 -27.85
CA ASP A 216 -10.31 -27.42 -29.21
C ASP A 216 -9.83 -26.27 -30.13
N PRO A 217 -8.78 -26.51 -30.94
CA PRO A 217 -8.25 -25.51 -31.86
C PRO A 217 -9.23 -25.01 -32.92
N GLU A 218 -10.20 -25.83 -33.35
CA GLU A 218 -11.11 -25.49 -34.45
C GLU A 218 -12.21 -24.52 -34.02
N ARG A 219 -12.54 -24.50 -32.73
CA ARG A 219 -13.57 -23.63 -32.13
C ARG A 219 -13.00 -22.55 -31.22
N ALA A 220 -11.67 -22.45 -31.12
CA ALA A 220 -11.00 -21.39 -30.38
C ALA A 220 -11.20 -20.03 -31.07
N TRP A 221 -11.28 -18.97 -30.27
CA TRP A 221 -11.52 -17.63 -30.78
C TRP A 221 -10.21 -16.96 -31.19
N HIS A 222 -10.11 -16.49 -32.44
CA HIS A 222 -8.92 -15.80 -32.95
C HIS A 222 -8.93 -14.33 -32.54
N LEU A 223 -7.77 -13.75 -32.21
CA LEU A 223 -7.69 -12.34 -31.79
C LEU A 223 -8.09 -11.37 -32.90
N ASP A 224 -7.82 -11.71 -34.16
CA ASP A 224 -8.21 -10.90 -35.33
C ASP A 224 -9.73 -10.80 -35.53
N ASP A 225 -10.52 -11.72 -34.94
CA ASP A 225 -11.98 -11.68 -35.00
C ASP A 225 -12.59 -10.67 -34.00
N GLY A 226 -11.73 -9.93 -33.29
CA GLY A 226 -12.12 -8.97 -32.26
C GLY A 226 -12.52 -9.63 -30.95
N ASN A 227 -13.34 -8.93 -30.16
CA ASN A 227 -13.74 -9.44 -28.85
C ASN A 227 -14.83 -10.52 -28.98
N PRO A 228 -14.69 -11.67 -28.29
CA PRO A 228 -15.76 -12.67 -28.21
C PRO A 228 -17.07 -12.06 -27.70
N PRO A 229 -18.24 -12.52 -28.17
CA PRO A 229 -19.53 -12.02 -27.71
C PRO A 229 -19.67 -12.06 -26.19
N GLY A 230 -20.12 -10.95 -25.60
CA GLY A 230 -20.30 -10.82 -24.14
C GLY A 230 -18.99 -10.70 -23.35
N HIS A 231 -17.85 -10.57 -24.02
CA HIS A 231 -16.53 -10.42 -23.42
C HIS A 231 -15.85 -9.12 -23.84
N ALA A 232 -14.86 -8.73 -23.04
CA ALA A 232 -13.93 -7.65 -23.33
C ALA A 232 -12.60 -7.95 -22.63
N PHE A 233 -11.59 -7.13 -22.83
CA PHE A 233 -10.34 -7.22 -22.10
C PHE A 233 -10.33 -6.28 -20.89
N CYS A 234 -9.79 -6.75 -19.77
CA CYS A 234 -9.69 -5.99 -18.54
C CYS A 234 -8.69 -4.83 -18.69
N GLY A 235 -9.09 -3.59 -18.38
CA GLY A 235 -8.21 -2.41 -18.48
C GLY A 235 -6.98 -2.39 -17.57
N ASN A 236 -6.78 -3.39 -16.70
CA ASN A 236 -5.60 -3.47 -15.83
C ASN A 236 -4.78 -4.75 -16.01
N CYS A 237 -5.42 -5.92 -16.05
CA CYS A 237 -4.68 -7.19 -16.19
C CYS A 237 -4.70 -7.74 -17.62
N GLU A 238 -5.40 -7.07 -18.53
CA GLU A 238 -5.49 -7.40 -19.97
C GLU A 238 -6.03 -8.80 -20.30
N ASN A 239 -6.39 -9.59 -19.29
CA ASN A 239 -7.09 -10.85 -19.48
C ASN A 239 -8.53 -10.62 -19.92
N LEU A 240 -9.05 -11.60 -20.67
CA LEU A 240 -10.46 -11.63 -21.05
C LEU A 240 -11.35 -11.64 -19.80
N LEU A 241 -12.42 -10.85 -19.84
CA LEU A 241 -13.46 -10.77 -18.82
C LEU A 241 -14.84 -10.96 -19.45
N ALA A 242 -15.82 -11.33 -18.63
CA ALA A 242 -17.22 -11.38 -19.04
C ALA A 242 -17.93 -10.08 -18.64
N LEU A 243 -18.54 -9.39 -19.61
CA LEU A 243 -19.16 -8.07 -19.40
C LEU A 243 -20.34 -8.10 -18.40
N ARG A 244 -21.02 -9.26 -18.30
CA ARG A 244 -22.20 -9.46 -17.44
C ARG A 244 -21.89 -10.19 -16.13
N ALA A 245 -20.63 -10.48 -15.83
CA ALA A 245 -20.27 -11.12 -14.58
C ALA A 245 -20.53 -10.16 -13.40
N PRO A 246 -21.02 -10.65 -12.24
CA PRO A 246 -21.25 -9.81 -11.07
C PRO A 246 -20.00 -9.10 -10.53
N SER A 247 -18.81 -9.65 -10.79
CA SER A 247 -17.53 -9.05 -10.40
C SER A 247 -17.09 -7.93 -11.35
N THR A 248 -17.60 -7.89 -12.58
CA THR A 248 -17.17 -6.93 -13.58
C THR A 248 -17.68 -5.54 -13.25
N THR A 249 -16.79 -4.56 -13.35
CA THR A 249 -17.10 -3.14 -13.16
C THR A 249 -16.68 -2.35 -14.39
N LYS A 250 -17.39 -1.28 -14.71
CA LYS A 250 -17.07 -0.38 -15.83
C LYS A 250 -16.75 1.02 -15.29
N CYS A 251 -15.76 1.68 -15.88
CA CYS A 251 -15.48 3.09 -15.61
C CYS A 251 -16.49 3.96 -16.36
N ASP A 252 -17.14 4.90 -15.69
CA ASP A 252 -18.14 5.77 -16.33
C ASP A 252 -17.50 6.88 -17.17
N LEU A 253 -16.18 7.07 -17.09
CA LEU A 253 -15.46 8.10 -17.86
C LEU A 253 -14.86 7.51 -19.14
N CYS A 254 -13.90 6.59 -19.04
CA CYS A 254 -13.27 5.96 -20.21
C CYS A 254 -14.04 4.76 -20.78
N GLN A 255 -15.16 4.34 -20.18
CA GLN A 255 -15.98 3.19 -20.60
C GLN A 255 -15.27 1.82 -20.62
N VAL A 256 -14.02 1.73 -20.15
CA VAL A 256 -13.28 0.47 -20.05
C VAL A 256 -13.81 -0.39 -18.89
N SER A 257 -13.84 -1.70 -19.11
CA SER A 257 -14.30 -2.69 -18.12
C SER A 257 -13.13 -3.35 -17.38
N PHE A 258 -13.40 -3.76 -16.14
CA PHE A 258 -12.44 -4.36 -15.23
C PHE A 258 -13.05 -5.61 -14.58
N CYS A 259 -12.28 -6.70 -14.54
CA CYS A 259 -12.83 -8.02 -14.23
C CYS A 259 -13.25 -8.20 -12.75
N GLY A 260 -12.71 -7.42 -11.82
CA GLY A 260 -12.92 -7.58 -10.38
C GLY A 260 -12.14 -8.75 -9.75
N VAL A 261 -11.44 -9.57 -10.54
CA VAL A 261 -10.84 -10.83 -10.07
C VAL A 261 -9.31 -10.85 -10.17
N GLY A 262 -8.74 -10.39 -11.29
CA GLY A 262 -7.34 -10.65 -11.65
C GLY A 262 -6.31 -10.06 -10.68
N VAL A 263 -6.36 -8.74 -10.46
CA VAL A 263 -5.49 -8.06 -9.50
C VAL A 263 -6.35 -7.39 -8.43
N PRO A 264 -6.35 -7.92 -7.19
CA PRO A 264 -7.13 -7.37 -6.09
C PRO A 264 -6.89 -5.86 -5.90
N GLY A 265 -7.98 -5.10 -5.85
CA GLY A 265 -7.93 -3.64 -5.68
C GLY A 265 -7.47 -2.83 -6.90
N ARG A 266 -7.04 -3.46 -8.00
CA ARG A 266 -6.63 -2.76 -9.24
C ARG A 266 -7.50 -3.08 -10.45
N CYS A 267 -7.99 -4.31 -10.57
CA CYS A 267 -8.96 -4.70 -11.59
C CYS A 267 -10.37 -4.25 -11.23
N LEU A 268 -10.58 -2.97 -10.93
CA LEU A 268 -11.85 -2.43 -10.46
C LEU A 268 -12.03 -0.96 -10.83
N ALA A 269 -13.19 -0.62 -11.38
CA ALA A 269 -13.73 0.73 -11.36
C ALA A 269 -14.50 0.96 -10.04
N ALA A 270 -13.85 1.63 -9.09
CA ALA A 270 -14.38 1.90 -7.75
C ALA A 270 -15.38 3.07 -7.77
N PRO A 271 -16.21 3.24 -6.72
CA PRO A 271 -16.99 4.47 -6.55
C PRO A 271 -16.08 5.71 -6.60
N LEU A 272 -16.53 6.74 -7.31
CA LEU A 272 -15.76 7.95 -7.67
C LEU A 272 -14.93 8.49 -6.50
N LEU A 273 -15.58 8.89 -5.40
CA LEU A 273 -14.90 9.50 -4.25
C LEU A 273 -14.06 8.51 -3.41
N SER A 274 -14.20 7.20 -3.66
CA SER A 274 -13.47 6.15 -2.96
C SER A 274 -12.24 5.65 -3.73
N GLN A 275 -12.08 6.03 -4.99
CA GLN A 275 -10.97 5.56 -5.83
C GLN A 275 -9.62 6.08 -5.37
N HIS A 276 -8.56 5.34 -5.71
CA HIS A 276 -7.17 5.76 -5.59
C HIS A 276 -6.59 6.04 -6.98
N PRO A 277 -5.95 7.20 -7.19
CA PRO A 277 -5.25 7.45 -8.44
C PRO A 277 -4.14 6.42 -8.69
N HIS A 278 -3.87 6.14 -9.96
CA HIS A 278 -2.80 5.24 -10.39
C HIS A 278 -1.42 5.87 -10.15
N ASN A 279 -0.49 5.10 -9.58
CA ASN A 279 0.89 5.53 -9.26
C ASN A 279 0.99 6.86 -8.49
N MET A 280 0.03 7.12 -7.59
CA MET A 280 0.02 8.30 -6.70
C MET A 280 -0.44 7.85 -5.31
N SER A 281 0.28 6.91 -4.73
CA SER A 281 -0.10 6.26 -3.47
C SER A 281 0.33 7.10 -2.27
N ASP A 282 1.50 7.75 -2.38
CA ASP A 282 2.11 8.57 -1.34
C ASP A 282 2.83 9.79 -1.93
N LEU A 283 3.49 10.55 -1.06
CA LEU A 283 4.21 11.77 -1.46
C LEU A 283 5.46 11.47 -2.30
N GLY A 284 6.08 10.29 -2.11
CA GLY A 284 7.22 9.86 -2.92
C GLY A 284 6.85 9.69 -4.39
N ASP A 285 5.67 9.12 -4.65
CA ASP A 285 5.11 9.02 -6.00
C ASP A 285 4.87 10.41 -6.63
N LEU A 286 4.33 11.38 -5.87
CA LEU A 286 4.13 12.75 -6.34
C LEU A 286 5.46 13.45 -6.70
N ILE A 287 6.49 13.28 -5.86
CA ILE A 287 7.84 13.84 -6.09
C ILE A 287 8.45 13.32 -7.38
N GLN A 288 8.17 12.07 -7.76
CA GLN A 288 8.74 11.44 -8.95
C GLN A 288 7.91 11.69 -10.22
N SER A 289 6.70 12.23 -10.10
CA SER A 289 5.80 12.43 -11.23
C SER A 289 6.12 13.70 -12.01
N SER A 290 6.66 13.55 -13.22
CA SER A 290 6.87 14.67 -14.16
C SER A 290 5.57 15.38 -14.54
N GLU A 291 4.44 14.68 -14.54
CA GLU A 291 3.13 15.23 -14.87
C GLU A 291 2.68 16.26 -13.85
N VAL A 292 2.94 16.01 -12.55
CA VAL A 292 2.69 16.98 -11.48
C VAL A 292 3.47 18.27 -11.75
N TYR A 293 4.77 18.18 -12.07
CA TYR A 293 5.55 19.36 -12.44
C TYR A 293 5.01 20.05 -13.69
N GLY A 294 4.51 19.28 -14.67
CA GLY A 294 3.83 19.79 -15.86
C GLY A 294 2.62 20.66 -15.52
N CYS A 295 1.79 20.27 -14.55
CA CYS A 295 0.62 21.03 -14.09
C CYS A 295 0.99 22.44 -13.55
N PHE A 296 2.23 22.60 -13.06
CA PHE A 296 2.75 23.86 -12.53
C PHE A 296 3.71 24.55 -13.50
N ASP A 297 3.57 24.32 -14.81
CA ASP A 297 4.40 24.94 -15.83
C ASP A 297 5.91 24.70 -15.58
N HIS A 298 6.26 23.55 -14.98
CA HIS A 298 7.62 23.17 -14.57
C HIS A 298 8.27 24.13 -13.57
N ASN A 299 7.46 24.88 -12.82
CA ASN A 299 7.93 25.71 -11.70
C ASN A 299 8.22 24.82 -10.49
N THR A 300 9.46 24.33 -10.39
CA THR A 300 9.88 23.43 -9.30
C THR A 300 9.73 24.04 -7.92
N VAL A 301 9.90 25.37 -7.79
CA VAL A 301 9.77 26.06 -6.50
C VAL A 301 8.33 26.01 -5.98
N GLU A 302 7.35 26.25 -6.83
CA GLU A 302 5.93 26.19 -6.42
C GLU A 302 5.49 24.76 -6.11
N VAL A 303 6.03 23.77 -6.84
CA VAL A 303 5.81 22.34 -6.55
C VAL A 303 6.43 21.96 -5.21
N ASP A 304 7.66 22.36 -4.93
CA ASP A 304 8.34 22.10 -3.66
C ASP A 304 7.55 22.67 -2.48
N ILE A 305 7.04 23.91 -2.62
CA ILE A 305 6.19 24.54 -1.59
C ILE A 305 4.90 23.76 -1.37
N MET A 306 4.26 23.27 -2.45
CA MET A 306 3.09 22.41 -2.33
C MET A 306 3.44 21.10 -1.61
N LEU A 307 4.54 20.45 -1.97
CA LEU A 307 4.97 19.19 -1.35
C LEU A 307 5.31 19.35 0.14
N ASP A 308 5.99 20.44 0.51
CA ASP A 308 6.26 20.80 1.90
C ASP A 308 4.95 21.01 2.69
N TYR A 309 3.97 21.67 2.07
CA TYR A 309 2.65 21.85 2.65
C TYR A 309 1.92 20.52 2.87
N LEU A 310 1.90 19.66 1.85
CA LEU A 310 1.29 18.32 1.94
C LEU A 310 1.92 17.51 3.08
N THR A 311 3.25 17.59 3.22
CA THR A 311 3.98 16.94 4.32
C THR A 311 3.55 17.50 5.67
N ALA A 312 3.52 18.82 5.82
CA ALA A 312 3.20 19.48 7.09
C ALA A 312 1.75 19.28 7.52
N GLN A 313 0.82 19.15 6.57
CA GLN A 313 -0.61 18.95 6.83
C GLN A 313 -1.04 17.49 6.77
N GLU A 314 -0.12 16.54 6.54
CA GLU A 314 -0.38 15.11 6.38
C GLU A 314 -1.44 14.81 5.29
N ILE A 315 -1.43 15.59 4.20
CA ILE A 315 -2.38 15.44 3.10
C ILE A 315 -1.83 14.43 2.09
N SER A 316 -2.62 13.38 1.83
CA SER A 316 -2.28 12.33 0.86
C SER A 316 -2.75 12.69 -0.57
N PRO A 317 -2.13 12.10 -1.63
CA PRO A 317 -2.61 12.30 -3.01
C PRO A 317 -4.07 11.88 -3.20
N ARG A 318 -4.51 10.82 -2.51
CA ARG A 318 -5.92 10.40 -2.49
C ARG A 318 -6.84 11.49 -1.93
N HIS A 319 -6.39 12.22 -0.92
CA HIS A 319 -7.16 13.33 -0.36
C HIS A 319 -7.32 14.45 -1.39
N ILE A 320 -6.24 14.85 -2.07
CA ILE A 320 -6.25 15.84 -3.17
C ILE A 320 -7.25 15.42 -4.24
N TYR A 321 -7.13 14.18 -4.74
CA TYR A 321 -8.06 13.63 -5.73
C TYR A 321 -9.52 13.74 -5.28
N ARG A 322 -9.83 13.33 -4.04
CA ARG A 322 -11.19 13.37 -3.51
C ARG A 322 -11.72 14.80 -3.46
N GLU A 323 -10.93 15.76 -3.00
CA GLU A 323 -11.35 17.18 -2.98
C GLU A 323 -11.55 17.75 -4.39
N VAL A 324 -10.66 17.42 -5.33
CA VAL A 324 -10.81 17.80 -6.74
C VAL A 324 -12.09 17.22 -7.34
N ALA A 325 -12.33 15.91 -7.17
CA ALA A 325 -13.52 15.25 -7.69
C ALA A 325 -14.81 15.80 -7.04
N SER A 326 -14.81 16.04 -5.72
CA SER A 326 -15.93 16.68 -5.03
C SER A 326 -16.18 18.11 -5.53
N HIS A 327 -15.12 18.88 -5.80
CA HIS A 327 -15.24 20.21 -6.37
C HIS A 327 -15.86 20.17 -7.77
N ILE A 328 -15.39 19.27 -8.65
CA ILE A 328 -15.93 19.10 -10.00
C ILE A 328 -17.42 18.73 -9.94
N LEU A 329 -17.81 17.79 -9.07
CA LEU A 329 -19.22 17.41 -8.88
C LEU A 329 -20.11 18.58 -8.41
N SER A 330 -19.55 19.54 -7.68
CA SER A 330 -20.29 20.74 -7.25
C SER A 330 -20.50 21.77 -8.37
N GLN A 331 -19.76 21.66 -9.48
CA GLN A 331 -19.90 22.56 -10.61
C GLN A 331 -21.10 22.16 -11.49
N PRO A 332 -21.80 23.13 -12.12
CA PRO A 332 -23.02 22.84 -12.90
C PRO A 332 -22.78 21.89 -14.07
N ASN A 333 -21.58 21.87 -14.64
CA ASN A 333 -21.23 21.03 -15.79
C ASN A 333 -20.51 19.72 -15.39
N GLY A 334 -20.26 19.49 -14.09
CA GLY A 334 -19.60 18.28 -13.60
C GLY A 334 -18.32 17.94 -14.38
N PHE A 335 -18.21 16.68 -14.82
CA PHE A 335 -17.09 16.16 -15.60
C PHE A 335 -17.16 16.49 -17.10
N ARG A 336 -18.22 17.14 -17.59
CA ARG A 336 -18.41 17.40 -19.03
C ARG A 336 -17.22 18.13 -19.68
N PRO A 337 -16.64 19.17 -19.07
CA PRO A 337 -15.47 19.85 -19.65
C PRO A 337 -14.25 18.94 -19.81
N LEU A 338 -14.04 17.96 -18.90
CA LEU A 338 -12.92 17.02 -19.00
C LEU A 338 -13.17 16.00 -20.11
N ILE A 339 -14.43 15.60 -20.31
CA ILE A 339 -14.84 14.71 -21.41
C ILE A 339 -14.70 15.42 -22.77
N GLU A 340 -15.12 16.68 -22.87
CA GLU A 340 -15.00 17.50 -24.09
C GLU A 340 -13.53 17.81 -24.47
N LEU A 341 -12.62 17.71 -23.50
CA LEU A 341 -11.17 17.78 -23.73
C LEU A 341 -10.54 16.44 -24.13
N ASP A 342 -11.35 15.40 -24.34
CA ASP A 342 -10.91 14.03 -24.64
C ASP A 342 -9.91 13.47 -23.62
N LEU A 343 -9.96 13.93 -22.37
CA LEU A 343 -9.03 13.54 -21.32
C LEU A 343 -9.09 12.04 -20.99
N PHE A 344 -10.20 11.37 -21.32
CA PHE A 344 -10.45 9.97 -20.98
C PHE A 344 -10.34 8.98 -22.15
N VAL A 345 -9.87 9.45 -23.31
CA VAL A 345 -9.70 8.64 -24.52
C VAL A 345 -8.35 7.94 -24.50
N ASP A 346 -8.31 6.69 -25.00
CA ASP A 346 -7.08 5.87 -25.15
C ASP A 346 -6.21 5.72 -23.89
N ILE A 347 -6.82 5.89 -22.72
CA ILE A 347 -6.17 5.73 -21.41
C ILE A 347 -5.66 4.30 -21.17
N HIS A 348 -6.31 3.31 -21.79
CA HIS A 348 -5.97 1.90 -21.65
C HIS A 348 -5.70 1.30 -23.03
N SER A 349 -4.82 0.30 -23.09
CA SER A 349 -4.49 -0.44 -24.32
C SER A 349 -5.59 -1.41 -24.79
N VAL A 350 -6.78 -1.36 -24.17
CA VAL A 350 -7.92 -2.23 -24.50
C VAL A 350 -9.07 -1.41 -25.04
N THR A 351 -9.90 -2.03 -25.89
CA THR A 351 -11.07 -1.38 -26.47
C THR A 351 -12.05 -0.91 -25.38
N ALA A 352 -12.38 0.39 -25.41
CA ALA A 352 -13.40 0.97 -24.56
C ALA A 352 -14.82 0.53 -24.98
N GLY A 353 -15.75 0.49 -24.03
CA GLY A 353 -17.17 0.34 -24.33
C GLY A 353 -17.78 1.60 -24.95
N ILE A 354 -19.02 1.50 -25.41
CA ILE A 354 -19.78 2.65 -25.92
C ILE A 354 -20.37 3.42 -24.73
N ASP A 355 -20.23 4.75 -24.72
CA ASP A 355 -20.96 5.62 -23.81
C ASP A 355 -22.37 5.88 -24.37
N GLU A 356 -23.35 5.12 -23.89
CA GLU A 356 -24.74 5.21 -24.38
C GLU A 356 -25.43 6.52 -23.99
N ASN A 357 -25.00 7.14 -22.88
CA ASN A 357 -25.60 8.36 -22.38
C ASN A 357 -24.54 9.28 -21.74
N PRO A 358 -24.04 10.27 -22.50
CA PRO A 358 -23.07 11.25 -22.02
C PRO A 358 -23.52 12.06 -20.79
N ASP A 359 -24.83 12.20 -20.57
CA ASP A 359 -25.43 12.95 -19.46
C ASP A 359 -25.71 12.10 -18.22
N ALA A 360 -25.39 10.79 -18.27
CA ALA A 360 -25.57 9.90 -17.13
C ALA A 360 -24.68 10.29 -15.94
N PRO A 361 -25.14 10.07 -14.70
CA PRO A 361 -24.34 10.35 -13.52
C PRO A 361 -23.08 9.46 -13.48
N ARG A 362 -21.91 10.09 -13.37
CA ARG A 362 -20.60 9.42 -13.30
C ARG A 362 -20.30 9.03 -11.87
N ASN A 363 -20.50 7.75 -11.53
CA ASN A 363 -20.43 7.23 -10.17
C ASN A 363 -19.24 6.29 -9.94
N ARG A 364 -18.70 5.68 -11.00
CA ARG A 364 -17.56 4.78 -10.96
C ARG A 364 -16.45 5.26 -11.86
N ILE A 365 -15.22 5.06 -11.40
CA ILE A 365 -14.03 5.54 -12.09
C ILE A 365 -12.89 4.53 -11.93
N CYS A 366 -12.06 4.36 -12.96
CA CYS A 366 -10.83 3.58 -12.85
C CYS A 366 -9.70 4.40 -12.23
N ARG A 367 -8.60 3.75 -11.86
CA ARG A 367 -7.45 4.43 -11.25
C ARG A 367 -6.78 5.44 -12.18
N GLN A 368 -6.69 5.13 -13.48
CA GLN A 368 -6.02 6.00 -14.44
C GLN A 368 -6.84 7.26 -14.73
N CYS A 369 -8.15 7.15 -14.96
CA CYS A 369 -9.04 8.32 -15.04
C CYS A 369 -9.03 9.15 -13.73
N ALA A 370 -8.91 8.50 -12.56
CA ALA A 370 -8.79 9.22 -11.31
C ALA A 370 -7.48 10.04 -11.24
N THR A 371 -6.38 9.54 -11.81
CA THR A 371 -5.14 10.30 -11.97
C THR A 371 -5.34 11.50 -12.87
N GLU A 372 -5.95 11.33 -14.03
CA GLU A 372 -6.25 12.45 -14.94
C GLU A 372 -7.09 13.54 -14.28
N VAL A 373 -8.15 13.15 -13.55
CA VAL A 373 -8.98 14.08 -12.79
C VAL A 373 -8.15 14.84 -11.75
N MET A 374 -7.28 14.13 -11.02
CA MET A 374 -6.41 14.75 -10.01
C MET A 374 -5.44 15.75 -10.65
N LEU A 375 -4.73 15.35 -11.71
CA LEU A 375 -3.74 16.18 -12.40
C LEU A 375 -4.38 17.41 -13.06
N TRP A 376 -5.57 17.26 -13.65
CA TRP A 376 -6.32 18.37 -14.22
C TRP A 376 -6.66 19.42 -13.15
N GLY A 377 -7.06 18.98 -11.94
CA GLY A 377 -7.51 19.88 -10.88
C GLY A 377 -6.45 20.28 -9.85
N ILE A 378 -5.24 19.73 -9.86
CA ILE A 378 -4.27 19.91 -8.77
C ILE A 378 -3.82 21.37 -8.60
N LYS A 379 -3.66 22.11 -9.69
CA LYS A 379 -3.26 23.53 -9.66
C LYS A 379 -4.36 24.39 -9.04
N ASP A 380 -5.61 24.20 -9.47
CA ASP A 380 -6.76 24.94 -8.94
C ASP A 380 -7.08 24.56 -7.50
N TRP A 381 -6.92 23.28 -7.16
CA TRP A 381 -6.96 22.81 -5.78
C TRP A 381 -5.92 23.54 -4.93
N TRP A 382 -4.68 23.59 -5.41
CA TRP A 382 -3.61 24.28 -4.70
C TRP A 382 -3.88 25.78 -4.53
N ILE A 383 -4.41 26.46 -5.55
CA ILE A 383 -4.82 27.87 -5.46
C ILE A 383 -5.82 28.09 -4.31
N ARG A 384 -6.83 27.23 -4.18
CA ARG A 384 -7.82 27.29 -3.07
C ARG A 384 -7.18 26.97 -1.73
N GLU A 385 -6.28 25.98 -1.69
CA GLU A 385 -5.64 25.53 -0.45
C GLU A 385 -4.77 26.63 0.16
N ARG A 386 -4.05 27.39 -0.67
CA ARG A 386 -3.23 28.52 -0.24
C ARG A 386 -4.05 29.64 0.43
N GLN A 387 -5.35 29.76 0.11
CA GLN A 387 -6.24 30.76 0.72
C GLN A 387 -6.65 30.39 2.16
N LYS A 388 -6.42 29.14 2.61
CA LYS A 388 -6.75 28.71 3.98
C LYS A 388 -5.81 29.27 5.05
N GLY A 389 -4.68 29.87 4.65
CA GLY A 389 -3.78 30.61 5.57
C GLY A 389 -2.78 29.75 6.35
N PHE A 390 -2.60 28.48 5.99
CA PHE A 390 -1.69 27.55 6.67
C PHE A 390 -0.26 27.52 6.08
N LEU A 391 0.03 28.37 5.09
CA LEU A 391 1.36 28.49 4.48
C LEU A 391 2.35 29.20 5.41
N GLN A 392 3.63 28.83 5.28
CA GLN A 392 4.71 29.55 5.98
C GLN A 392 4.77 31.02 5.57
N GLU A 393 5.08 31.89 6.54
CA GLU A 393 5.14 33.34 6.34
C GLU A 393 6.20 33.75 5.29
N THR A 394 7.28 32.97 5.16
CA THR A 394 8.32 33.17 4.13
C THR A 394 7.77 33.04 2.72
N VAL A 395 6.78 32.17 2.50
CA VAL A 395 6.12 31.96 1.21
C VAL A 395 5.10 33.07 0.95
N THR A 396 4.26 33.39 1.93
CA THR A 396 3.18 34.37 1.76
C THR A 396 3.68 35.82 1.63
N ARG A 397 4.89 36.12 2.12
CA ARG A 397 5.55 37.43 1.96
C ARG A 397 6.18 37.64 0.58
N ARG A 398 6.33 36.61 -0.25
CA ARG A 398 6.86 36.76 -1.62
C ARG A 398 5.91 37.67 -2.43
N PRO A 399 6.42 38.70 -3.13
CA PRO A 399 5.59 39.51 -4.01
C PRO A 399 5.03 38.67 -5.17
N ASP A 400 3.83 38.99 -5.64
CA ASP A 400 3.24 38.36 -6.80
C ASP A 400 4.00 38.75 -8.08
N CYS A 401 4.31 37.77 -8.94
CA CYS A 401 4.93 38.04 -10.24
C CYS A 401 3.97 38.86 -11.11
N LYS A 402 4.46 39.92 -11.76
CA LYS A 402 3.65 40.74 -12.67
C LYS A 402 3.09 39.95 -13.86
N GLU A 403 3.81 38.93 -14.29
CA GLU A 403 3.42 38.04 -15.40
C GLU A 403 2.63 36.81 -14.91
N GLY A 404 2.47 36.65 -13.59
CA GLY A 404 1.72 35.57 -12.96
C GLY A 404 2.10 34.18 -13.47
N THR A 405 1.08 33.36 -13.71
CA THR A 405 1.22 31.98 -14.21
C THR A 405 1.84 31.89 -15.60
N SER A 406 1.86 32.98 -16.37
CA SER A 406 2.40 33.01 -17.74
C SER A 406 3.86 33.43 -17.80
N CYS A 407 4.52 33.66 -16.66
CA CYS A 407 5.92 34.09 -16.61
C CYS A 407 6.86 33.04 -17.20
N SER A 408 7.66 33.41 -18.20
CA SER A 408 8.63 32.48 -18.80
C SER A 408 9.80 32.13 -17.87
N ARG A 409 10.17 33.06 -16.98
CA ARG A 409 11.28 32.94 -16.03
C ARG A 409 10.96 32.10 -14.80
N GLN A 410 9.72 31.63 -14.66
CA GLN A 410 9.33 30.78 -13.54
C GLN A 410 9.97 29.37 -13.59
N LYS A 411 10.59 29.03 -14.73
CA LYS A 411 11.33 27.79 -14.98
C LYS A 411 12.83 27.92 -14.71
N ASP A 412 13.32 29.12 -14.39
CA ASP A 412 14.74 29.40 -14.26
C ASP A 412 15.31 28.68 -13.03
N LEU A 413 16.03 27.59 -13.25
CA LEU A 413 16.85 26.92 -12.25
C LEU A 413 18.11 27.76 -12.07
N GLY A 414 18.11 28.71 -11.12
CA GLY A 414 19.29 29.52 -10.81
C GLY A 414 20.55 28.65 -10.70
N GLU A 415 21.70 29.12 -11.21
CA GLU A 415 22.90 28.29 -11.37
C GLU A 415 23.32 27.58 -10.07
N TRP A 416 23.14 26.26 -10.03
CA TRP A 416 23.62 25.43 -8.95
C TRP A 416 25.02 24.93 -9.32
N ILE A 417 26.05 25.72 -9.01
CA ILE A 417 27.42 25.22 -8.99
C ILE A 417 27.52 24.24 -7.82
N VAL A 418 27.64 22.96 -8.16
CA VAL A 418 27.98 21.87 -7.24
C VAL A 418 29.39 22.11 -6.69
N VAL A 419 29.54 22.80 -5.56
CA VAL A 419 30.84 22.92 -4.88
C VAL A 419 30.99 21.81 -3.86
N TRP A 420 31.49 20.66 -4.34
CA TRP A 420 32.27 19.74 -3.53
C TRP A 420 33.65 20.35 -3.29
N ARG A 421 33.80 21.32 -2.36
CA ARG A 421 35.11 21.63 -1.76
C ARG A 421 35.03 22.50 -0.52
N ASN A 422 35.68 21.98 0.54
CA ASN A 422 36.09 22.66 1.75
C ASN A 422 36.57 24.11 1.53
N MET A 423 36.29 24.95 2.54
CA MET A 423 37.00 26.17 2.91
C MET A 423 37.34 27.10 1.73
N PHE A 424 36.53 28.13 1.46
CA PHE A 424 36.99 29.52 1.31
C PHE A 424 35.78 30.46 1.13
N LYS A 425 35.76 31.56 1.89
CA LYS A 425 34.81 32.67 1.73
C LYS A 425 34.99 33.29 0.35
N VAL A 426 33.97 33.21 -0.51
CA VAL A 426 33.81 34.10 -1.66
C VAL A 426 32.37 34.59 -1.66
N HIS A 427 32.18 35.89 -1.48
CA HIS A 427 30.92 36.56 -1.75
C HIS A 427 30.68 36.52 -3.27
N SER A 428 29.96 35.53 -3.76
CA SER A 428 29.26 35.64 -5.04
C SER A 428 27.79 35.87 -4.74
N THR A 429 27.23 36.97 -5.19
CA THR A 429 25.78 37.16 -5.26
C THR A 429 25.21 36.07 -6.17
N LEU A 430 24.77 34.95 -5.58
CA LEU A 430 23.99 33.95 -6.28
C LEU A 430 22.75 34.64 -6.84
N ALA A 431 22.58 34.63 -8.16
CA ALA A 431 21.30 35.00 -8.76
C ALA A 431 20.26 34.00 -8.24
N THR A 432 19.40 34.45 -7.34
CA THR A 432 18.27 33.66 -6.88
C THR A 432 17.37 33.38 -8.08
N ALA A 433 17.04 32.12 -8.31
CA ALA A 433 16.03 31.71 -9.29
C ALA A 433 14.80 32.62 -9.17
N HIS A 434 14.30 33.20 -10.27
CA HIS A 434 13.17 34.14 -10.26
C HIS A 434 11.95 33.56 -9.53
N ALA A 435 11.72 32.25 -9.68
CA ALA A 435 10.70 31.50 -8.96
C ALA A 435 10.85 31.53 -7.43
N ARG A 436 12.04 31.72 -6.86
CA ARG A 436 12.23 31.86 -5.40
C ARG A 436 11.84 33.23 -4.86
N GLU A 437 11.87 34.25 -5.72
CA GLU A 437 11.61 35.63 -5.30
C GLU A 437 10.13 36.02 -5.44
N TYR A 438 9.43 35.50 -6.45
CA TYR A 438 8.07 35.93 -6.78
C TYR A 438 7.10 34.75 -6.79
N ASN A 439 5.87 34.96 -6.31
CA ASN A 439 4.79 33.98 -6.44
C ASN A 439 4.28 33.93 -7.89
N HIS A 440 4.16 32.73 -8.45
CA HIS A 440 3.59 32.52 -9.79
C HIS A 440 2.19 31.91 -9.74
N ILE A 441 1.82 31.33 -8.61
CA ILE A 441 0.45 30.90 -8.32
C ILE A 441 -0.24 32.04 -7.59
N ILE A 442 -1.06 32.81 -8.29
CA ILE A 442 -1.74 33.97 -7.73
C ILE A 442 -3.20 33.60 -7.52
N ALA A 443 -3.61 33.50 -6.27
CA ALA A 443 -5.03 33.37 -5.96
C ALA A 443 -5.71 34.71 -6.26
N PRO A 444 -6.87 34.75 -6.94
CA PRO A 444 -7.61 36.00 -7.07
C PRO A 444 -7.87 36.54 -5.67
N ARG A 445 -7.32 37.71 -5.37
CA ARG A 445 -7.65 38.41 -4.13
C ARG A 445 -9.12 38.75 -4.25
N PHE A 446 -9.95 38.31 -3.30
CA PHE A 446 -11.29 38.86 -3.16
C PHE A 446 -11.16 40.33 -2.77
N SER A 447 -10.92 41.19 -3.75
CA SER A 447 -11.10 42.62 -3.63
C SER A 447 -12.59 42.88 -3.79
N GLY A 448 -13.24 43.31 -2.71
CA GLY A 448 -14.61 43.81 -2.72
C GLY A 448 -14.76 45.15 -3.45
N ASP A 449 -14.07 45.35 -4.57
CA ASP A 449 -14.17 46.54 -5.40
C ASP A 449 -14.28 46.13 -6.87
N SER A 450 -15.47 46.34 -7.42
CA SER A 450 -15.75 46.25 -8.84
C SER A 450 -14.96 47.33 -9.59
N VAL A 451 -13.98 46.94 -10.39
CA VAL A 451 -13.48 47.80 -11.46
C VAL A 451 -13.33 46.96 -12.72
N PHE A 452 -14.34 47.05 -13.57
CA PHE A 452 -14.22 46.75 -14.98
C PHE A 452 -13.18 47.70 -15.59
N SER A 453 -12.17 47.16 -16.27
CA SER A 453 -11.44 47.92 -17.28
C SER A 453 -11.23 47.03 -18.49
N THR A 454 -11.98 47.39 -19.54
CA THR A 454 -11.92 46.90 -20.91
C THR A 454 -10.62 47.29 -21.59
N ASP A 455 -10.00 46.36 -22.32
CA ASP A 455 -9.40 46.68 -23.62
C ASP A 455 -9.17 45.39 -24.45
N ALA A 456 -10.03 45.19 -25.45
CA ALA A 456 -9.70 44.42 -26.65
C ALA A 456 -10.58 44.95 -27.80
N SER A 457 -9.92 45.63 -28.73
CA SER A 457 -10.49 46.21 -29.93
C SER A 457 -10.75 45.13 -31.00
N MET A 458 -11.98 45.14 -31.53
CA MET A 458 -12.39 44.87 -32.93
C MET A 458 -12.04 43.49 -33.53
N THR A 459 -13.01 42.63 -33.89
CA THR A 459 -14.01 42.85 -34.95
C THR A 459 -15.10 41.76 -34.92
N GLY A 460 -16.34 42.09 -35.31
CA GLY A 460 -17.24 41.14 -36.01
C GLY A 460 -18.55 40.72 -35.33
N THR A 461 -19.61 41.53 -35.55
CA THR A 461 -21.01 41.14 -35.83
C THR A 461 -21.89 40.44 -34.76
N GLN A 462 -22.67 41.30 -34.08
CA GLN A 462 -24.13 41.27 -33.82
C GLN A 462 -24.87 39.98 -33.42
N GLY A 463 -25.49 40.04 -32.23
CA GLY A 463 -26.65 39.24 -31.83
C GLY A 463 -26.94 39.37 -30.33
N SER A 464 -27.82 40.29 -29.93
CA SER A 464 -28.21 40.53 -28.52
C SER A 464 -29.02 39.37 -27.92
N PRO A 465 -28.88 39.12 -26.59
CA PRO A 465 -29.99 38.68 -25.76
C PRO A 465 -30.16 39.53 -24.48
N PRO A 466 -31.26 39.34 -23.71
CA PRO A 466 -31.88 40.41 -22.93
C PRO A 466 -31.39 40.56 -21.48
N VAL A 467 -31.81 41.68 -20.92
CA VAL A 467 -31.53 42.28 -19.61
C VAL A 467 -31.78 41.33 -18.43
N PHE A 468 -30.76 41.17 -17.59
CA PHE A 468 -30.85 40.63 -16.23
C PHE A 468 -31.44 41.69 -15.29
N ALA A 469 -32.52 41.35 -14.57
CA ALA A 469 -32.94 42.09 -13.39
C ALA A 469 -32.26 41.47 -12.16
N ALA A 470 -31.38 42.24 -11.52
CA ALA A 470 -30.81 41.91 -10.23
C ALA A 470 -31.83 42.18 -9.12
N ILE A 471 -32.04 41.22 -8.22
CA ILE A 471 -32.62 41.48 -6.90
C ILE A 471 -31.66 40.89 -5.87
N THR A 472 -31.20 41.80 -5.01
CA THR A 472 -30.29 41.63 -3.89
C THR A 472 -30.87 40.78 -2.77
N ALA A 473 -29.99 40.11 -2.04
CA ALA A 473 -30.27 39.44 -0.78
C ALA A 473 -30.61 40.48 0.31
N ASP A 474 -31.80 40.40 0.88
CA ASP A 474 -32.02 40.45 2.33
C ASP A 474 -33.52 40.24 2.64
N ALA A 475 -33.87 39.09 3.24
CA ALA A 475 -35.04 38.97 4.11
C ALA A 475 -35.08 37.61 4.81
N ALA A 476 -35.30 37.71 6.13
CA ALA A 476 -36.05 36.77 6.97
C ALA A 476 -35.35 35.49 7.47
N ARG A 477 -34.66 35.69 8.61
CA ARG A 477 -35.00 34.98 9.86
C ARG A 477 -36.54 34.91 9.98
N GLN A 478 -37.13 33.72 10.03
CA GLN A 478 -38.23 33.31 10.94
C GLN A 478 -38.98 32.06 10.43
N LEU A 479 -39.27 31.17 11.39
CA LEU A 479 -40.35 30.18 11.47
C LEU A 479 -40.06 28.76 10.94
N GLU A 480 -39.89 27.84 11.91
CA GLU A 480 -40.35 26.44 11.81
C GLU A 480 -41.85 26.40 11.47
N PRO A 481 -42.35 25.28 10.91
CA PRO A 481 -43.34 24.54 11.68
C PRO A 481 -43.31 23.00 11.55
N GLU A 482 -43.60 22.41 12.71
CA GLU A 482 -44.50 21.28 13.02
C GLU A 482 -44.47 19.97 12.22
N MET A 483 -44.11 18.95 13.01
CA MET A 483 -44.54 17.56 12.92
C MET A 483 -46.07 17.43 12.96
N ALA A 484 -46.63 16.64 12.05
CA ALA A 484 -47.99 16.11 12.18
C ALA A 484 -47.96 14.58 12.21
N GLU A 485 -48.41 14.02 13.33
CA GLU A 485 -48.68 12.61 13.55
C GLU A 485 -49.80 12.10 12.64
N SER A 486 -49.67 10.85 12.17
CA SER A 486 -50.85 10.00 11.98
C SER A 486 -50.54 8.58 12.45
N ARG A 487 -51.23 8.17 13.52
CA ARG A 487 -51.26 6.82 14.08
C ARG A 487 -52.27 5.97 13.30
N GLY A 488 -51.94 4.69 13.09
CA GLY A 488 -52.88 3.72 12.52
C GLY A 488 -52.38 2.27 12.50
N ASN A 489 -52.22 1.68 13.70
CA ASN A 489 -52.35 0.26 14.08
C ASN A 489 -51.77 -0.91 13.23
N ALA A 490 -50.81 -1.58 13.88
CA ALA A 490 -50.74 -3.01 14.22
C ALA A 490 -50.69 -4.09 13.10
N THR A 491 -49.60 -4.85 13.07
CA THR A 491 -49.58 -6.24 13.56
C THR A 491 -48.14 -6.77 13.65
N VAL A 492 -47.87 -7.47 14.75
CA VAL A 492 -46.61 -8.07 15.19
C VAL A 492 -46.50 -9.48 14.60
N THR A 493 -45.37 -9.84 13.99
CA THR A 493 -44.87 -11.22 13.93
C THR A 493 -43.33 -11.25 13.98
N ASP A 494 -42.84 -11.77 15.11
CA ASP A 494 -41.61 -12.49 15.43
C ASP A 494 -40.41 -12.52 14.46
N LEU A 495 -39.25 -12.10 15.00
CA LEU A 495 -37.92 -12.60 14.62
C LEU A 495 -37.17 -13.07 15.89
N PRO A 496 -36.47 -14.22 15.85
CA PRO A 496 -35.92 -14.85 17.03
C PRO A 496 -34.55 -14.28 17.44
N THR A 497 -34.41 -14.15 18.76
CA THR A 497 -33.18 -13.93 19.53
C THR A 497 -32.24 -15.13 19.41
N ASN A 498 -30.95 -14.87 19.14
CA ASN A 498 -29.87 -15.81 19.43
C ASN A 498 -28.87 -15.13 20.38
N SER A 499 -29.01 -15.44 21.66
CA SER A 499 -28.04 -15.21 22.73
C SER A 499 -26.99 -16.31 22.69
N PHE A 500 -25.71 -15.96 22.55
CA PHE A 500 -24.61 -16.87 22.87
C PHE A 500 -23.99 -16.47 24.21
N LEU A 501 -24.06 -17.45 25.12
CA LEU A 501 -23.51 -17.50 26.46
C LEU A 501 -21.97 -17.39 26.45
N ILE A 502 -21.47 -16.69 27.46
CA ILE A 502 -20.10 -16.76 27.95
C ILE A 502 -20.12 -17.73 29.15
N ASP A 503 -19.49 -18.89 28.98
CA ASP A 503 -18.82 -19.69 30.02
C ASP A 503 -17.38 -19.84 29.50
N GLY A 504 -16.29 -19.57 30.22
CA GLY A 504 -16.01 -19.96 31.59
C GLY A 504 -15.04 -21.14 31.57
N LEU A 505 -13.75 -20.88 31.27
CA LEU A 505 -12.53 -21.58 31.77
C LEU A 505 -11.26 -20.97 31.15
#